data_AF-A0A259LPZ0-F1
#
_entry.id   AF-A0A259LPZ0-F1
#
_cell.length_a   1.000
_cell.length_b   1.000
_cell.length_c   1.000
_cell.angle_alpha   90.00
_cell.angle_beta   90.00
_cell.angle_gamma   90.00
#
_symmetry.space_group_name_H-M   'P 1'
#
loop_
_entity.id
_entity.type
_entity.pdbx_description
1 polymer ?
#
loop_
_entity_poly.entity_id
_entity_poly.type
_entity_poly.pdbx_seq_one_letter_code
_entity_poly.pdbx_strand_id
1 'polypeptide(L)'
;MADTQRTPDAYEELNDLRMSEAARPLYEHVKRFIAETVQPMSEEFHRLGENKTDIWSYAPGQLECLEKAKDEAKKQGLWNFFLPDAETGEGLSNLDYAYIAAELGKNSLASETMNCSAPDTGNMEVLERVGTPAQKEQWLKPLLEGKIRSAFAMTEPGMASSDAKNVSMSAVLEGDEWVLNGDKYYISGAGDP
;
A
#
# COMPACT_ATOMS: atom_id res chain seq x y z
N MET A 1 -7.82 51.59 -7.64
CA MET A 1 -6.50 50.93 -7.62
C MET A 1 -6.69 49.61 -8.32
N ALA A 2 -6.07 49.42 -9.49
CA ALA A 2 -6.22 48.21 -10.25
C ALA A 2 -5.37 47.12 -9.61
N ASP A 3 -6.03 46.03 -9.21
CA ASP A 3 -5.41 44.83 -8.67
C ASP A 3 -4.68 44.13 -9.82
N THR A 4 -3.35 44.30 -9.88
CA THR A 4 -2.52 43.56 -10.83
C THR A 4 -2.37 42.15 -10.30
N GLN A 5 -3.26 41.25 -10.72
CA GLN A 5 -3.04 39.81 -10.61
C GLN A 5 -1.73 39.47 -11.32
N ARG A 6 -0.68 39.29 -10.52
CA ARG A 6 0.61 38.78 -10.97
C ARG A 6 0.35 37.34 -11.44
N THR A 7 0.43 37.10 -12.74
CA THR A 7 0.53 35.73 -13.26
C THR A 7 1.73 35.07 -12.60
N PRO A 8 1.58 33.90 -11.97
CA PRO A 8 2.70 33.15 -11.42
C PRO A 8 3.75 32.99 -12.52
N ASP A 9 5.01 33.29 -12.20
CA ASP A 9 6.09 33.00 -13.13
C ASP A 9 6.18 31.48 -13.27
N ALA A 10 6.52 30.95 -14.45
CA ALA A 10 6.55 29.50 -14.71
C ALA A 10 7.47 28.75 -13.73
N TYR A 11 8.47 29.44 -13.17
CA TYR A 11 9.33 28.93 -12.10
C TYR A 11 8.64 28.82 -10.74
N GLU A 12 7.68 29.68 -10.42
CA GLU A 12 6.86 29.56 -9.20
C GLU A 12 5.90 28.37 -9.31
N GLU A 13 5.33 28.11 -10.49
CA GLU A 13 4.48 26.92 -10.72
C GLU A 13 5.29 25.61 -10.67
N LEU A 14 6.49 25.58 -11.25
CA LEU A 14 7.36 24.39 -11.25
C LEU A 14 7.84 23.97 -9.85
N ASN A 15 7.85 24.89 -8.88
CA ASN A 15 8.30 24.64 -7.51
C ASN A 15 7.15 24.66 -6.50
N ASP A 16 5.90 24.62 -6.96
CA ASP A 16 4.75 24.54 -6.06
C ASP A 16 4.60 23.13 -5.51
N LEU A 17 5.14 22.91 -4.32
CA LEU A 17 5.08 21.63 -3.59
C LEU A 17 3.88 21.56 -2.64
N ARG A 18 2.90 22.46 -2.76
CA ARG A 18 1.71 22.44 -1.91
C ARG A 18 0.76 21.32 -2.37
N MET A 19 0.11 20.69 -1.39
CA MET A 19 -1.00 19.77 -1.66
C MET A 19 -2.14 20.51 -2.38
N SER A 20 -2.79 19.82 -3.31
CA SER A 20 -3.96 20.33 -4.01
C SER A 20 -5.13 20.56 -3.05
N GLU A 21 -5.93 21.59 -3.30
CA GLU A 21 -7.15 21.84 -2.50
C GLU A 21 -8.14 20.67 -2.61
N ALA A 22 -8.14 19.94 -3.73
CA ALA A 22 -8.98 18.77 -3.93
C ALA A 22 -8.61 17.59 -3.01
N ALA A 23 -7.32 17.39 -2.71
CA ALA A 23 -6.86 16.30 -1.85
C ALA A 23 -6.96 16.62 -0.35
N ARG A 24 -7.06 17.90 0.02
CA ARG A 24 -7.07 18.36 1.42
C ARG A 24 -8.17 17.74 2.29
N PRO A 25 -9.43 17.56 1.82
CA PRO A 25 -10.46 16.88 2.61
C PRO A 25 -10.08 15.45 2.97
N LEU A 26 -9.54 14.68 2.01
CA LEU A 26 -9.08 13.31 2.24
C LEU A 26 -7.92 13.28 3.22
N TYR A 27 -6.92 14.16 3.04
CA TYR A 27 -5.78 14.27 3.95
C TYR A 27 -6.19 14.52 5.41
N GLU A 28 -7.08 15.50 5.65
CA GLU A 28 -7.57 15.77 7.00
C GLU A 28 -8.44 14.63 7.55
N HIS A 29 -9.15 13.90 6.69
CA HIS A 29 -9.90 12.70 7.09
C HIS A 29 -8.97 11.56 7.51
N VAL A 30 -7.93 11.27 6.73
CA VAL A 30 -6.91 10.28 7.08
C VAL A 30 -6.26 10.61 8.42
N LYS A 31 -5.88 11.87 8.65
CA LYS A 31 -5.30 12.30 9.95
C LYS A 31 -6.22 12.04 11.13
N ARG A 32 -7.50 12.42 11.01
CA ARG A 32 -8.49 12.16 12.07
C ARG A 32 -8.69 10.66 12.28
N PHE A 33 -8.83 9.90 11.20
CA PHE A 33 -9.02 8.45 11.27
C PHE A 33 -7.83 7.75 11.94
N ILE A 34 -6.60 8.19 11.65
CA ILE A 34 -5.41 7.67 12.33
C ILE A 34 -5.48 7.96 13.83
N ALA A 35 -5.80 9.20 14.23
CA ALA A 35 -5.83 9.58 15.64
C ALA A 35 -6.97 8.92 16.43
N GLU A 36 -8.15 8.81 15.82
CA GLU A 36 -9.39 8.41 16.51
C GLU A 36 -9.68 6.91 16.41
N THR A 37 -9.23 6.25 15.35
CA THR A 37 -9.50 4.82 15.09
C THR A 37 -8.22 3.98 15.11
N VAL A 38 -7.23 4.33 14.29
CA VAL A 38 -6.03 3.48 14.13
C VAL A 38 -5.18 3.48 15.40
N GLN A 39 -4.96 4.64 16.02
CA GLN A 39 -4.09 4.75 17.18
C GLN A 39 -4.61 3.92 18.38
N PRO A 40 -5.89 4.06 18.81
CA PRO A 40 -6.43 3.20 19.86
C PRO A 40 -6.46 1.72 19.48
N MET A 41 -6.80 1.40 18.23
CA MET A 41 -6.77 0.00 17.75
C MET A 41 -5.36 -0.58 17.79
N SER A 42 -4.35 0.19 17.40
CA SER A 42 -2.94 -0.23 17.37
C SER A 42 -2.38 -0.46 18.77
N GLU A 43 -2.75 0.37 19.74
CA GLU A 43 -2.43 0.15 21.15
C GLU A 43 -3.03 -1.16 21.67
N GLU A 44 -4.30 -1.41 21.36
CA GLU A 44 -4.99 -2.65 21.72
C GLU A 44 -4.38 -3.87 21.01
N PHE A 45 -4.09 -3.76 19.72
CA PHE A 45 -3.48 -4.82 18.92
C PHE A 45 -2.14 -5.26 19.53
N HIS A 46 -1.28 -4.31 19.93
CA HIS A 46 -0.02 -4.61 20.59
C HIS A 46 -0.23 -5.20 21.98
N ARG A 47 -1.14 -4.63 22.79
CA ARG A 47 -1.46 -5.13 24.14
C ARG A 47 -1.92 -6.59 24.11
N LEU A 48 -2.76 -6.97 23.15
CA LEU A 48 -3.22 -8.35 22.95
C LEU A 48 -2.07 -9.30 22.57
N GLY A 49 -1.04 -8.78 21.88
CA GLY A 49 0.11 -9.54 21.41
C GLY A 49 1.26 -9.71 22.42
N GLU A 50 1.27 -8.99 23.55
CA GLU A 50 2.42 -8.93 24.48
C GLU A 50 2.90 -10.30 24.99
N ASN A 51 2.00 -11.28 25.11
CA ASN A 51 2.30 -12.59 25.70
C ASN A 51 2.31 -13.74 24.67
N LYS A 52 2.47 -13.43 23.38
CA LYS A 52 2.59 -14.46 22.33
C LYS A 52 3.84 -15.32 22.55
N THR A 53 3.65 -16.63 22.51
CA THR A 53 4.76 -17.60 22.55
C THR A 53 5.29 -17.94 21.16
N ASP A 54 4.40 -17.96 20.16
CA ASP A 54 4.76 -18.10 18.76
C ASP A 54 4.67 -16.72 18.10
N ILE A 55 5.77 -16.22 17.56
CA ILE A 55 5.83 -14.89 16.94
C ILE A 55 5.10 -14.85 15.59
N TRP A 56 4.86 -16.01 14.97
CA TRP A 56 4.27 -16.15 13.64
C TRP A 56 2.76 -16.33 13.62
N SER A 57 2.05 -16.30 14.75
CA SER A 57 0.58 -16.43 14.80
C SER A 57 -0.08 -15.20 15.41
N TYR A 58 -1.38 -15.00 15.23
CA TYR A 58 -2.08 -13.92 15.96
C TYR A 58 -2.56 -14.39 17.34
N ALA A 59 -2.46 -13.51 18.34
CA ALA A 59 -3.11 -13.73 19.63
C ALA A 59 -4.64 -13.55 19.48
N PRO A 60 -5.44 -14.18 20.35
CA PRO A 60 -6.89 -13.97 20.36
C PRO A 60 -7.25 -12.48 20.41
N GLY A 61 -8.07 -12.04 19.45
CA GLY A 61 -8.57 -10.65 19.36
C GLY A 61 -7.73 -9.69 18.50
N GLN A 62 -6.47 -9.99 18.18
CA GLN A 62 -5.62 -9.10 17.36
C GLN A 62 -6.22 -8.88 15.97
N LEU A 63 -6.55 -9.95 15.26
CA LEU A 63 -7.21 -9.83 13.96
C LEU A 63 -8.59 -9.18 14.07
N GLU A 64 -9.34 -9.47 15.13
CA GLU A 64 -10.68 -8.91 15.30
C GLU A 64 -10.64 -7.38 15.45
N CYS A 65 -9.69 -6.83 16.21
CA CYS A 65 -9.57 -5.37 16.35
C CYS A 65 -9.10 -4.71 15.05
N LEU A 66 -8.16 -5.33 14.33
CA LEU A 66 -7.69 -4.85 13.04
C LEU A 66 -8.80 -4.86 11.98
N GLU A 67 -9.55 -5.97 11.86
CA GLU A 67 -10.66 -6.07 10.90
C GLU A 67 -11.78 -5.08 11.21
N LYS A 68 -12.09 -4.83 12.49
CA LYS A 68 -13.04 -3.75 12.87
C LYS A 68 -12.59 -2.38 12.38
N ALA A 69 -11.30 -2.08 12.46
CA ALA A 69 -10.76 -0.82 11.96
C ALA A 69 -10.77 -0.77 10.42
N LYS A 70 -10.46 -1.88 9.73
CA LYS A 70 -10.57 -1.99 8.27
C LYS A 70 -12.01 -1.78 7.79
N ASP A 71 -12.99 -2.38 8.47
CA ASP A 71 -14.40 -2.19 8.18
C ASP A 71 -14.83 -0.73 8.37
N GLU A 72 -14.32 -0.05 9.39
CA GLU A 72 -14.59 1.36 9.61
C GLU A 72 -13.94 2.24 8.54
N ALA A 73 -12.69 1.93 8.12
CA ALA A 73 -12.04 2.61 7.00
C ALA A 73 -12.88 2.49 5.71
N LYS A 74 -13.37 1.28 5.40
CA LYS A 74 -14.26 1.03 4.25
C LYS A 74 -15.55 1.84 4.33
N LYS A 75 -16.23 1.87 5.49
CA LYS A 75 -17.47 2.66 5.69
C LYS A 75 -17.24 4.15 5.49
N GLN A 76 -16.06 4.64 5.85
CA GLN A 76 -15.69 6.05 5.72
C GLN A 76 -15.08 6.41 4.34
N GLY A 77 -14.96 5.43 3.43
CA GLY A 77 -14.36 5.64 2.10
C GLY A 77 -12.84 5.78 2.11
N LEU A 78 -12.16 5.39 3.18
CA LEU A 78 -10.70 5.44 3.33
C LEU A 78 -10.05 4.11 2.91
N TRP A 79 -10.25 3.71 1.65
CA TRP A 79 -9.83 2.40 1.15
C TRP A 79 -9.33 2.49 -0.29
N ASN A 80 -8.16 1.89 -0.59
CA ASN A 80 -7.54 1.84 -1.92
C ASN A 80 -7.26 3.19 -2.61
N PHE A 81 -7.23 4.31 -1.88
CA PHE A 81 -7.06 5.65 -2.49
C PHE A 81 -5.66 5.89 -3.10
N PHE A 82 -4.73 4.94 -2.98
CA PHE A 82 -3.45 4.95 -3.67
C PHE A 82 -3.58 4.62 -5.17
N LEU A 83 -4.59 3.83 -5.55
CA LEU A 83 -4.74 3.32 -6.91
C LEU A 83 -5.60 4.32 -7.71
N PRO A 84 -5.08 4.89 -8.82
CA PRO A 84 -5.92 5.66 -9.73
C PRO A 84 -6.97 4.75 -10.38
N ASP A 85 -8.11 5.33 -10.74
CA ASP A 85 -9.12 4.63 -11.52
C ASP A 85 -8.52 4.11 -12.84
N ALA A 86 -8.78 2.86 -13.15
CA ALA A 86 -8.17 2.18 -14.30
C ALA A 86 -8.70 2.66 -15.66
N GLU A 87 -9.96 3.11 -15.72
CA GLU A 87 -10.62 3.53 -16.96
C GLU A 87 -10.38 5.01 -17.25
N THR A 88 -10.35 5.84 -16.20
CA THR A 88 -10.18 7.29 -16.33
C THR A 88 -8.75 7.76 -16.04
N GLY A 89 -7.95 6.96 -15.32
CA GLY A 89 -6.65 7.38 -14.78
C GLY A 89 -6.77 8.40 -13.65
N GLU A 90 -7.98 8.71 -13.19
CA GLU A 90 -8.23 9.73 -12.17
C GLU A 90 -7.91 9.16 -10.77
N GLY A 91 -7.05 9.86 -10.04
CA GLY A 91 -6.61 9.47 -8.71
C GLY A 91 -5.80 10.60 -8.06
N LEU A 92 -5.21 10.32 -6.91
CA LEU A 92 -4.32 11.28 -6.26
C LEU A 92 -3.08 11.51 -7.12
N SER A 93 -2.62 12.76 -7.18
CA SER A 93 -1.29 13.03 -7.70
C SER A 93 -0.23 12.42 -6.76
N ASN A 94 0.97 12.12 -7.29
CA ASN A 94 2.08 11.63 -6.47
C ASN A 94 2.40 12.59 -5.30
N LEU A 95 2.30 13.90 -5.54
CA LEU A 95 2.54 14.92 -4.50
C LEU A 95 1.47 14.84 -3.40
N ASP A 96 0.19 14.77 -3.77
CA ASP A 96 -0.91 14.67 -2.80
C ASP A 96 -0.81 13.37 -1.98
N TYR A 97 -0.51 12.26 -2.64
CA TYR A 97 -0.30 10.98 -1.96
C TYR A 97 0.92 11.02 -1.04
N ALA A 98 2.00 11.74 -1.37
CA ALA A 98 3.18 11.85 -0.52
C ALA A 98 2.88 12.46 0.86
N TYR A 99 2.04 13.49 0.92
CA TYR A 99 1.57 14.08 2.18
C TYR A 99 0.73 13.07 2.99
N ILE A 100 -0.17 12.33 2.34
CA ILE A 100 -0.98 11.30 3.00
C ILE A 100 -0.10 10.15 3.51
N ALA A 101 0.86 9.70 2.70
CA ALA A 101 1.81 8.65 3.07
C ALA A 101 2.66 9.03 4.29
N ALA A 102 3.02 10.31 4.42
CA ALA A 102 3.72 10.81 5.62
C ALA A 102 2.88 10.68 6.89
N GLU A 103 1.56 10.82 6.80
CA GLU A 103 0.65 10.59 7.92
C GLU A 103 0.45 9.10 8.21
N LEU A 104 0.25 8.29 7.16
CA LEU A 104 0.17 6.82 7.28
C LEU A 104 1.40 6.24 7.98
N GLY A 105 2.60 6.75 7.68
CA GLY A 105 3.85 6.30 8.28
C GLY A 105 3.99 6.58 9.79
N LYS A 106 3.10 7.36 10.41
CA LYS A 106 3.17 7.68 11.85
C LYS A 106 2.68 6.52 12.74
N ASN A 107 1.92 5.57 12.19
CA ASN A 107 1.49 4.37 12.88
C ASN A 107 1.68 3.15 11.97
N SER A 108 2.37 2.13 12.46
CA SER A 108 2.73 0.94 11.66
C SER A 108 1.53 0.18 11.08
N LEU A 109 0.34 0.29 11.67
CA LEU A 109 -0.87 -0.40 11.22
C LEU A 109 -1.80 0.49 10.38
N ALA A 110 -1.50 1.78 10.20
CA ALA A 110 -2.38 2.70 9.46
C ALA A 110 -2.52 2.28 7.99
N SER A 111 -1.40 2.04 7.31
CA SER A 111 -1.41 1.61 5.91
C SER A 111 -2.20 0.32 5.71
N GLU A 112 -2.04 -0.67 6.59
CA GLU A 112 -2.80 -1.92 6.49
C GLU A 112 -4.30 -1.71 6.74
N THR A 113 -4.66 -0.88 7.72
CA THR A 113 -6.05 -0.58 8.05
C THR A 113 -6.81 0.05 6.87
N MET A 114 -6.13 0.78 5.99
CA MET A 114 -6.70 1.46 4.81
C MET A 114 -6.36 0.79 3.47
N ASN A 115 -5.78 -0.42 3.50
CA ASN A 115 -5.31 -1.19 2.33
C ASN A 115 -4.28 -0.45 1.45
N CYS A 116 -3.47 0.39 2.08
CA CYS A 116 -2.41 1.20 1.48
C CYS A 116 -1.01 0.71 1.92
N SER A 117 -0.86 -0.57 2.25
CA SER A 117 0.41 -1.15 2.72
C SER A 117 1.23 -1.75 1.57
N ALA A 118 2.54 -1.55 1.66
CA ALA A 118 3.48 -2.36 0.89
C ALA A 118 3.54 -3.79 1.47
N PRO A 119 3.76 -4.82 0.65
CA PRO A 119 4.02 -4.76 -0.79
C PRO A 119 2.76 -4.71 -1.67
N ASP A 120 1.57 -4.80 -1.07
CA ASP A 120 0.31 -5.01 -1.80
C ASP A 120 -0.04 -3.87 -2.76
N THR A 121 0.19 -2.61 -2.38
CA THR A 121 -0.09 -1.47 -3.28
C THR A 121 0.65 -1.60 -4.61
N GLY A 122 1.97 -1.84 -4.57
CA GLY A 122 2.77 -2.04 -5.77
C GLY A 122 2.37 -3.29 -6.57
N ASN A 123 2.02 -4.38 -5.89
CA ASN A 123 1.54 -5.59 -6.55
C ASN A 123 0.17 -5.37 -7.23
N MET A 124 -0.74 -4.63 -6.59
CA MET A 124 -2.02 -4.23 -7.17
C MET A 124 -1.81 -3.33 -8.38
N GLU A 125 -0.89 -2.35 -8.32
CA GLU A 125 -0.54 -1.50 -9.47
C GLU A 125 0.00 -2.31 -10.66
N VAL A 126 0.85 -3.31 -10.41
CA VAL A 126 1.36 -4.20 -11.47
C VAL A 126 0.23 -5.01 -12.09
N LEU A 127 -0.60 -5.66 -11.29
CA LEU A 127 -1.74 -6.45 -11.78
C LEU A 127 -2.74 -5.59 -12.54
N GLU A 128 -2.98 -4.36 -12.07
CA GLU A 128 -3.87 -3.43 -12.75
C GLU A 128 -3.29 -3.01 -14.11
N ARG A 129 -1.99 -2.69 -14.16
CA ARG A 129 -1.37 -2.21 -15.39
C ARG A 129 -1.16 -3.28 -16.45
N VAL A 130 -0.75 -4.49 -16.07
CA VAL A 130 -0.30 -5.53 -17.02
C VAL A 130 -0.97 -6.89 -16.85
N GLY A 131 -1.83 -7.07 -15.85
CA GLY A 131 -2.54 -8.32 -15.62
C GLY A 131 -3.59 -8.60 -16.70
N THR A 132 -3.70 -9.86 -17.13
CA THR A 132 -4.80 -10.32 -17.98
C THR A 132 -6.14 -10.23 -17.23
N PRO A 133 -7.29 -10.20 -17.92
CA PRO A 133 -8.59 -10.20 -17.24
C PRO A 133 -8.76 -11.34 -16.23
N ALA A 134 -8.25 -12.54 -16.54
CA ALA A 134 -8.29 -13.67 -15.63
C ALA A 134 -7.41 -13.45 -14.39
N GLN A 135 -6.21 -12.89 -14.55
CA GLN A 135 -5.33 -12.55 -13.42
C GLN A 135 -5.92 -11.45 -12.53
N LYS A 136 -6.57 -10.43 -13.12
CA LYS A 136 -7.23 -9.37 -12.36
C LYS A 136 -8.40 -9.92 -11.53
N GLU A 137 -9.26 -10.75 -12.12
CA GLU A 137 -10.36 -11.36 -11.37
C GLU A 137 -9.85 -12.29 -10.26
N GLN A 138 -8.82 -13.08 -10.54
CA GLN A 138 -8.29 -14.05 -9.58
C GLN A 138 -7.50 -13.40 -8.43
N TRP A 139 -6.73 -12.36 -8.69
CA TRP A 139 -5.75 -11.84 -7.73
C TRP A 139 -5.96 -10.38 -7.37
N LEU A 140 -6.18 -9.51 -8.35
CA LEU A 140 -6.33 -8.08 -8.08
C LEU A 140 -7.60 -7.79 -7.28
N LYS A 141 -8.73 -8.38 -7.67
CA LYS A 141 -10.01 -8.16 -6.99
C LYS A 141 -9.98 -8.59 -5.51
N PRO A 142 -9.49 -9.78 -5.13
CA PRO A 142 -9.30 -10.13 -3.72
C PRO A 142 -8.34 -9.21 -2.96
N LEU A 143 -7.27 -8.71 -3.59
CA LEU A 143 -6.35 -7.73 -2.99
C LEU A 143 -7.05 -6.39 -2.75
N LEU A 144 -7.80 -5.89 -3.72
CA LEU A 144 -8.60 -4.67 -3.59
C LEU A 144 -9.68 -4.80 -2.52
N GLU A 145 -10.22 -6.00 -2.30
CA GLU A 145 -11.17 -6.30 -1.22
C GLU A 145 -10.48 -6.44 0.17
N GLY A 146 -9.16 -6.58 0.21
CA GLY A 146 -8.35 -6.82 1.40
C GLY A 146 -8.54 -8.21 2.02
N LYS A 147 -8.90 -9.20 1.19
CA LYS A 147 -9.16 -10.60 1.61
C LYS A 147 -7.91 -11.48 1.55
N ILE A 148 -6.92 -11.09 0.77
CA ILE A 148 -5.63 -11.76 0.67
C ILE A 148 -4.52 -10.74 0.82
N ARG A 149 -3.32 -11.25 1.13
CA ARG A 149 -2.07 -10.49 1.14
C ARG A 149 -1.15 -11.03 0.05
N SER A 150 -0.18 -10.24 -0.35
CA SER A 150 0.78 -10.58 -1.39
C SER A 150 2.21 -10.32 -0.94
N ALA A 151 3.15 -10.77 -1.77
CA ALA A 151 4.57 -10.60 -1.53
C ALA A 151 5.27 -10.26 -2.85
N PHE A 152 6.36 -9.50 -2.80
CA PHE A 152 7.18 -9.19 -3.98
C PHE A 152 8.57 -9.81 -3.84
N ALA A 153 8.85 -10.84 -4.66
CA ALA A 153 10.03 -11.68 -4.54
C ALA A 153 11.14 -11.33 -5.55
N MET A 154 12.02 -10.39 -5.18
CA MET A 154 13.11 -9.92 -6.07
C MET A 154 14.51 -10.23 -5.56
N THR A 155 14.84 -9.83 -4.33
CA THR A 155 16.21 -9.87 -3.79
C THR A 155 16.69 -11.31 -3.59
N GLU A 156 17.94 -11.59 -3.97
CA GLU A 156 18.54 -12.94 -3.92
C GLU A 156 19.70 -13.00 -2.91
N PRO A 157 19.83 -14.08 -2.13
CA PRO A 157 21.00 -14.29 -1.28
C PRO A 157 22.24 -14.51 -2.14
N GLY A 158 23.38 -13.94 -1.72
CA GLY A 158 24.66 -14.09 -2.42
C GLY A 158 24.80 -13.27 -3.70
N MET A 159 23.76 -12.55 -4.15
CA MET A 159 23.82 -11.64 -5.29
C MET A 159 23.70 -10.18 -4.84
N ALA A 160 24.44 -9.30 -5.51
CA ALA A 160 24.31 -7.86 -5.32
C ALA A 160 23.04 -7.34 -6.03
N SER A 161 21.87 -7.64 -5.48
CA SER A 161 20.56 -7.31 -6.06
C SER A 161 20.21 -5.81 -6.03
N SER A 162 21.10 -4.95 -5.54
CA SER A 162 21.00 -3.50 -5.74
C SER A 162 21.07 -3.13 -7.22
N ASP A 163 21.79 -3.92 -8.02
CA ASP A 163 21.64 -3.93 -9.48
C ASP A 163 20.69 -5.07 -9.87
N ALA A 164 19.48 -4.73 -10.31
CA ALA A 164 18.48 -5.70 -10.72
C ALA A 164 18.95 -6.62 -11.87
N LYS A 165 19.98 -6.23 -12.64
CA LYS A 165 20.57 -7.09 -13.68
C LYS A 165 21.33 -8.30 -13.11
N ASN A 166 21.64 -8.30 -11.82
CA ASN A 166 22.28 -9.43 -11.15
C ASN A 166 21.30 -10.51 -10.67
N VAL A 167 19.98 -10.31 -10.83
CA VAL A 167 18.98 -11.36 -10.55
C VAL A 167 19.30 -12.58 -11.41
N SER A 168 19.43 -13.74 -10.77
CA SER A 168 19.96 -14.98 -11.35
C SER A 168 19.03 -16.18 -11.21
N MET A 169 17.95 -16.06 -10.43
CA MET A 169 16.86 -17.04 -10.38
C MET A 169 16.38 -17.35 -11.79
N SER A 170 16.33 -18.62 -12.16
CA SER A 170 15.92 -19.03 -13.50
C SER A 170 14.40 -19.08 -13.63
N ALA A 171 13.92 -18.73 -14.81
CA ALA A 171 12.55 -18.95 -15.26
C ALA A 171 12.60 -19.56 -16.67
N VAL A 172 12.38 -20.87 -16.78
CA VAL A 172 12.49 -21.62 -18.03
C VAL A 172 11.11 -22.14 -18.42
N LEU A 173 10.70 -21.91 -19.66
CA LEU A 173 9.46 -22.45 -20.20
C LEU A 173 9.70 -23.88 -20.69
N GLU A 174 9.09 -24.86 -20.03
CA GLU A 174 9.13 -26.28 -20.38
C GLU A 174 7.72 -26.74 -20.77
N GLY A 175 7.46 -26.86 -22.08
CA GLY A 175 6.10 -27.13 -22.57
C GLY A 175 5.19 -25.91 -22.38
N ASP A 176 4.14 -26.06 -21.57
CA ASP A 176 3.18 -25.02 -21.19
C ASP A 176 3.35 -24.50 -19.75
N GLU A 177 4.42 -24.91 -19.04
CA GLU A 177 4.70 -24.54 -17.66
C GLU A 177 6.01 -23.76 -17.51
N TRP A 178 6.03 -22.79 -16.58
CA TRP A 178 7.24 -22.08 -16.17
C TRP A 178 7.89 -22.78 -14.98
N VAL A 179 9.11 -23.29 -15.17
CA VAL A 179 9.96 -23.84 -14.11
C VAL A 179 10.81 -22.73 -13.52
N LEU A 180 10.55 -22.42 -12.24
CA LEU A 180 11.24 -21.37 -11.49
C LEU A 180 12.23 -22.02 -10.51
N ASN A 181 13.51 -21.61 -10.50
CA ASN A 181 14.52 -22.18 -9.60
C ASN A 181 15.47 -21.13 -9.04
N GLY A 182 15.60 -21.08 -7.71
CA GLY A 182 16.47 -20.18 -6.97
C GLY A 182 15.88 -19.79 -5.62
N ASP A 183 16.63 -18.96 -4.89
CA ASP A 183 16.27 -18.50 -3.54
C ASP A 183 16.00 -16.99 -3.52
N LYS A 184 15.09 -16.56 -2.63
CA LYS A 184 14.74 -15.14 -2.41
C LYS A 184 14.69 -14.84 -0.92
N TYR A 185 15.06 -13.62 -0.53
CA TYR A 185 15.05 -13.16 0.86
C TYR A 185 14.68 -11.68 1.00
N TYR A 186 14.36 -11.24 2.23
CA TYR A 186 13.75 -9.93 2.52
C TYR A 186 12.39 -9.73 1.85
N ILE A 187 11.60 -10.81 1.78
CA ILE A 187 10.31 -10.79 1.10
C ILE A 187 9.23 -10.40 2.10
N SER A 188 8.96 -9.11 2.21
CA SER A 188 7.86 -8.59 3.04
C SER A 188 6.54 -9.26 2.64
N GLY A 189 5.73 -9.64 3.63
CA GLY A 189 4.47 -10.37 3.44
C GLY A 189 4.62 -11.88 3.20
N ALA A 190 5.83 -12.40 2.94
CA ALA A 190 6.02 -13.85 2.89
C ALA A 190 5.90 -14.45 4.29
N GLY A 191 4.97 -15.41 4.45
CA GLY A 191 4.67 -16.01 5.74
C GLY A 191 3.71 -15.19 6.59
N ASP A 192 2.98 -14.23 6.00
CA ASP A 192 1.79 -13.64 6.61
C ASP A 192 0.82 -14.77 7.03
N PRO A 193 0.44 -14.86 8.33
CA PRO A 193 -0.15 -16.08 8.90
C PRO A 193 -1.68 -16.20 8.80
#